data_AF-A0A5Q5CBV1-F1
#
_entry.id   AF-A0A5Q5CBV1-F1
#
_cell.length_a   1.000
_cell.length_b   1.000
_cell.length_c   1.000
_cell.angle_alpha   90.00
_cell.angle_beta   90.00
_cell.angle_gamma   90.00
#
_symmetry.space_group_name_H-M   'P 1'
#
loop_
_entity.id
_entity.type
_entity.pdbx_description
1 polymer ?
#
loop_
_entity_poly.entity_id
_entity_poly.type
_entity_poly.pdbx_seq_one_letter_code
_entity_poly.pdbx_strand_id
1 'polypeptide(L)'
;MSVKRIAAKAVMIAAVPSAFAATPAAGQACDGGGISADLGQALQVVRCSPGWAYVTTGDLGDASSLVRLVGDSWTRYTGFPSSICRGQAAADGVPATELSSFRPC
;
A
#
# COMPACT_ATOMS: atom_id res chain seq x y z
N MET A 1 -49.34 46.64 1.71
CA MET A 1 -50.25 45.61 1.17
C MET A 1 -49.60 44.24 1.39
N SER A 2 -50.29 43.39 2.13
CA SER A 2 -49.92 42.04 2.55
C SER A 2 -49.86 41.05 1.40
N VAL A 3 -48.98 40.03 1.49
CA VAL A 3 -49.40 38.60 1.49
C VAL A 3 -48.39 37.79 2.32
N LYS A 4 -48.89 37.18 3.40
CA LYS A 4 -48.28 36.08 4.16
C LYS A 4 -48.59 34.75 3.46
N ARG A 5 -47.64 33.82 3.40
CA ARG A 5 -47.92 32.36 3.47
C ARG A 5 -46.87 31.70 4.37
N ILE A 6 -47.36 30.89 5.30
CA ILE A 6 -46.65 30.20 6.39
C ILE A 6 -46.71 28.68 6.13
N ALA A 7 -45.72 27.97 6.70
CA ALA A 7 -45.63 26.54 7.05
C ALA A 7 -45.31 25.57 5.90
N ALA A 8 -44.12 24.97 5.84
CA ALA A 8 -43.46 24.02 6.76
C ALA A 8 -43.80 22.56 6.44
N LYS A 9 -42.76 21.80 6.05
CA LYS A 9 -42.51 20.44 6.56
C LYS A 9 -41.07 20.05 6.28
N ALA A 10 -40.37 19.72 7.36
CA ALA A 10 -39.04 19.14 7.38
C ALA A 10 -39.05 17.75 6.75
N VAL A 11 -37.88 17.30 6.26
CA VAL A 11 -37.23 16.02 6.59
C VAL A 11 -36.01 15.85 5.68
N MET A 12 -34.83 15.80 6.33
CA MET A 12 -33.61 15.04 6.00
C MET A 12 -32.93 15.36 4.65
N ILE A 13 -31.61 15.40 4.57
CA ILE A 13 -30.64 14.39 5.00
C ILE A 13 -29.33 15.12 5.34
N ALA A 14 -28.80 14.90 6.55
CA ALA A 14 -27.40 15.16 6.81
C ALA A 14 -26.59 14.18 5.95
N ALA A 15 -25.99 14.67 4.87
CA ALA A 15 -24.97 13.91 4.15
C ALA A 15 -23.71 13.89 5.02
N VAL A 16 -23.67 12.96 5.96
CA VAL A 16 -22.43 12.55 6.62
C VAL A 16 -21.51 12.05 5.49
N PRO A 17 -20.25 12.51 5.39
CA PRO A 17 -19.35 12.08 4.33
C PRO A 17 -19.19 10.57 4.47
N SER A 18 -19.75 9.82 3.51
CA SER A 18 -19.35 8.44 3.32
C SER A 18 -17.95 8.49 2.72
N ALA A 19 -16.95 8.64 3.60
CA ALA A 19 -15.63 8.14 3.31
C ALA A 19 -15.78 6.62 3.20
N PHE A 20 -16.24 6.17 2.03
CA PHE A 20 -15.86 4.84 1.58
C PHE A 20 -14.35 4.86 1.62
N ALA A 21 -13.77 4.14 2.58
CA ALA A 21 -12.38 3.76 2.48
C ALA A 21 -12.26 3.12 1.11
N ALA A 22 -11.70 3.88 0.17
CA ALA A 22 -11.40 3.38 -1.14
C ALA A 22 -10.54 2.16 -0.86
N THR A 23 -11.06 0.96 -1.14
CA THR A 23 -10.19 -0.19 -1.29
C THR A 23 -9.21 0.26 -2.37
N PRO A 24 -7.92 0.48 -2.06
CA PRO A 24 -7.02 1.01 -3.05
C PRO A 24 -7.08 0.06 -4.23
N ALA A 25 -7.54 0.58 -5.37
CA ALA A 25 -7.67 -0.20 -6.57
C ALA A 25 -6.30 -0.82 -6.85
N ALA A 26 -6.27 -2.13 -7.06
CA ALA A 26 -5.06 -2.92 -7.25
C ALA A 26 -4.15 -2.45 -8.40
N GLY A 27 -4.55 -1.42 -9.17
CA GLY A 27 -3.73 -0.73 -10.18
C GLY A 27 -2.80 0.36 -9.63
N GLN A 28 -3.00 0.85 -8.39
CA GLN A 28 -2.11 1.78 -7.69
C GLN A 28 -1.14 1.07 -6.73
N ALA A 29 -1.36 -0.23 -6.53
CA ALA A 29 -0.75 -1.00 -5.46
C ALA A 29 0.72 -1.35 -5.69
N CYS A 30 1.36 -0.94 -6.79
CA CYS A 30 2.82 -0.97 -6.93
C CYS A 30 3.30 0.11 -7.91
N ASP A 31 2.77 1.33 -7.82
CA ASP A 31 3.31 2.43 -8.62
C ASP A 31 4.75 2.71 -8.19
N GLY A 32 5.72 2.50 -9.09
CA GLY A 32 7.14 2.70 -8.79
C GLY A 32 7.46 4.14 -8.40
N GLY A 33 6.71 5.12 -8.93
CA GLY A 33 6.82 6.52 -8.54
C GLY A 33 6.41 6.76 -7.09
N GLY A 34 5.25 6.25 -6.69
CA GLY A 34 4.72 6.32 -5.33
C GLY A 34 5.62 5.61 -4.32
N ILE A 35 6.09 4.40 -4.65
CA ILE A 35 7.04 3.68 -3.80
C ILE A 35 8.36 4.46 -3.66
N SER A 36 8.87 5.04 -4.76
CA SER A 36 10.09 5.85 -4.72
C SER A 36 9.91 7.12 -3.87
N ALA A 37 8.74 7.75 -3.96
CA ALA A 37 8.40 8.94 -3.18
C ALA A 37 8.30 8.64 -1.68
N ASP A 38 7.58 7.58 -1.31
CA ASP A 38 7.44 7.15 0.09
C ASP A 38 8.79 6.75 0.71
N LEU A 39 9.65 6.09 -0.05
CA LEU A 39 10.96 5.63 0.42
C LEU A 39 12.09 6.65 0.26
N GLY A 40 11.80 7.82 -0.34
CA GLY A 40 12.76 8.90 -0.56
C GLY A 40 13.95 8.51 -1.44
N GLN A 41 13.80 7.51 -2.32
CA GLN A 41 14.89 6.99 -3.16
C GLN A 41 14.32 6.46 -4.48
N ALA A 42 15.07 6.60 -5.57
CA ALA A 42 14.66 6.04 -6.85
C ALA A 42 14.86 4.53 -6.86
N LEU A 43 13.81 3.79 -7.24
CA LEU A 43 13.86 2.34 -7.33
C LEU A 43 12.93 1.82 -8.42
N GLN A 44 13.18 0.59 -8.84
CA GLN A 44 12.46 -0.11 -9.89
C GLN A 44 11.67 -1.26 -9.27
N VAL A 45 10.38 -1.33 -9.57
CA VAL A 45 9.53 -2.46 -9.18
C VAL A 45 9.82 -3.62 -10.12
N VAL A 46 10.34 -4.70 -9.57
CA VAL A 46 10.62 -5.94 -10.31
C VAL A 46 9.39 -6.83 -10.30
N ARG A 47 8.74 -6.95 -9.14
CA ARG A 47 7.54 -7.78 -8.96
C ARG A 47 6.55 -7.08 -8.07
N CYS A 48 5.28 -7.19 -8.46
CA CYS A 48 4.17 -6.62 -7.72
C CYS A 48 3.27 -7.73 -7.19
N SER A 49 2.78 -7.55 -5.96
CA SER A 49 1.76 -8.38 -5.34
C SER A 49 0.83 -7.48 -4.52
N PRO A 50 -0.42 -7.90 -4.25
CA PRO A 50 -1.34 -7.10 -3.45
C PRO A 50 -0.72 -6.72 -2.09
N GLY A 51 -0.43 -5.43 -1.89
CA GLY A 51 0.18 -4.91 -0.65
C GLY A 51 1.69 -5.14 -0.51
N TRP A 52 2.36 -5.69 -1.52
CA TRP A 52 3.80 -6.00 -1.48
C TRP A 52 4.47 -5.72 -2.82
N ALA A 53 5.69 -5.18 -2.79
CA ALA A 53 6.49 -5.02 -4.00
C ALA A 53 7.93 -5.45 -3.76
N TYR A 54 8.48 -6.20 -4.71
CA TYR A 54 9.90 -6.47 -4.79
C TYR A 54 10.54 -5.38 -5.65
N VAL A 55 11.46 -4.64 -5.06
CA VAL A 55 12.10 -3.47 -5.69
C VAL A 55 13.60 -3.65 -5.74
N THR A 56 14.24 -2.97 -6.67
CA THR A 56 15.70 -2.90 -6.80
C THR A 56 16.14 -1.47 -7.10
N THR A 57 17.27 -1.02 -6.57
CA THR A 57 17.88 0.25 -7.01
C THR A 57 18.65 0.12 -8.32
N GLY A 58 18.84 -1.11 -8.82
CA GLY A 58 19.56 -1.37 -10.08
C GLY A 58 21.08 -1.30 -9.97
N ASP A 59 21.61 -1.01 -8.78
CA ASP A 59 23.05 -1.05 -8.51
C ASP A 59 23.58 -2.49 -8.54
N LEU A 60 24.82 -2.65 -9.02
CA LEU A 60 25.52 -3.94 -9.03
C LEU A 60 25.81 -4.38 -7.59
N GLY A 61 24.96 -5.26 -7.04
CA GLY A 61 25.07 -5.76 -5.68
C GLY A 61 23.69 -6.03 -5.08
N ASP A 62 23.67 -6.39 -3.80
CA ASP A 62 22.51 -6.66 -2.93
C ASP A 62 21.59 -5.42 -2.75
N ALA A 63 21.09 -4.90 -3.87
CA ALA A 63 20.30 -3.69 -4.01
C ALA A 63 18.80 -3.98 -4.06
N SER A 64 18.42 -5.24 -3.83
CA SER A 64 17.03 -5.68 -3.91
C SER A 64 16.39 -5.70 -2.53
N SER A 65 15.10 -5.38 -2.48
CA SER A 65 14.39 -5.23 -1.21
C SER A 65 12.92 -5.55 -1.38
N LEU A 66 12.32 -6.04 -0.31
CA LEU A 66 10.89 -6.23 -0.23
C LEU A 66 10.28 -5.06 0.52
N VAL A 67 9.26 -4.46 -0.07
CA VAL A 67 8.48 -3.37 0.51
C VAL A 67 7.03 -3.82 0.69
N ARG A 68 6.36 -3.26 1.68
CA ARG A 68 4.96 -3.53 2.00
C ARG A 68 4.18 -2.24 2.13
N LEU A 69 2.92 -2.29 1.75
CA LEU A 69 1.97 -1.20 1.95
C LEU A 69 1.43 -1.27 3.39
N VAL A 70 1.58 -0.20 4.15
CA VAL A 70 1.03 -0.07 5.51
C VAL A 70 0.15 1.17 5.53
N GLY A 71 -1.17 0.97 5.60
CA GLY A 71 -2.13 2.05 5.34
C GLY A 71 -2.02 2.50 3.89
N ASP A 72 -1.70 3.77 3.69
CA ASP A 72 -1.55 4.39 2.36
C ASP A 72 -0.09 4.62 1.94
N SER A 73 0.89 4.16 2.73
CA SER A 73 2.32 4.41 2.48
C SER A 73 3.14 3.13 2.34
N TRP A 74 4.09 3.16 1.40
CA TRP A 74 5.07 2.09 1.21
C TRP A 74 6.17 2.14 2.25
N THR A 75 6.43 1.00 2.86
CA THR A 75 7.49 0.85 3.87
C THR A 75 8.42 -0.29 3.50
N ARG A 76 9.71 -0.10 3.75
CA ARG A 76 10.70 -1.16 3.58
C ARG A 76 10.47 -2.23 4.66
N TYR A 77 10.18 -3.46 4.21
CA TYR A 77 10.06 -4.61 5.10
C TYR A 77 11.44 -5.23 5.35
N THR A 78 12.18 -5.54 4.28
CA THR A 78 13.55 -6.08 4.41
C THR A 78 14.39 -5.80 3.16
N GLY A 79 15.71 -5.76 3.33
CA GLY A 79 16.67 -5.82 2.22
C GLY A 79 17.16 -7.25 2.03
N PHE A 80 17.60 -7.60 0.82
CA PHE A 80 18.25 -8.87 0.55
C PHE A 80 19.76 -8.69 0.48
N PRO A 81 20.56 -9.59 1.09
CA PRO A 81 20.15 -10.79 1.83
C PRO A 81 19.47 -10.44 3.17
N SER A 82 18.35 -11.14 3.46
CA SER A 82 17.56 -10.91 4.68
C SER A 82 18.01 -11.83 5.82
N SER A 83 18.00 -11.30 7.04
CA SER A 83 18.13 -12.09 8.28
C SER A 83 16.80 -12.70 8.75
N ILE A 84 15.68 -12.36 8.09
CA ILE A 84 14.35 -12.87 8.42
C ILE A 84 14.20 -14.31 7.91
N CYS A 85 13.69 -15.18 8.77
CA CYS A 85 13.38 -16.56 8.44
C CYS A 85 12.16 -16.66 7.53
N ARG A 86 12.16 -17.64 6.62
CA ARG A 86 11.00 -17.89 5.74
C ARG A 86 9.71 -18.10 6.52
N GLY A 87 9.75 -18.82 7.64
CA GLY A 87 8.57 -19.03 8.49
C GLY A 87 8.01 -17.72 9.04
N GLN A 88 8.88 -16.81 9.48
CA GLN A 88 8.49 -15.49 9.95
C GLN A 88 7.96 -14.60 8.82
N ALA A 89 8.63 -14.58 7.66
CA ALA A 89 8.16 -13.84 6.49
C ALA A 89 6.76 -14.29 6.05
N ALA A 90 6.50 -15.60 6.06
CA ALA A 90 5.17 -16.14 5.77
C ALA A 90 4.13 -15.70 6.81
N ALA A 91 4.48 -15.70 8.09
CA ALA A 91 3.60 -15.22 9.17
C ALA A 91 3.31 -13.71 9.06
N ASP A 92 4.27 -12.93 8.55
CA ASP A 92 4.12 -11.49 8.30
C ASP A 92 3.28 -11.19 7.03
N GLY A 93 2.88 -12.22 6.27
CA GLY A 93 2.03 -12.09 5.09
C GLY A 93 2.78 -11.87 3.78
N VAL A 94 4.09 -12.17 3.73
CA VAL A 94 4.86 -12.10 2.49
C VAL A 94 4.29 -13.07 1.45
N PRO A 95 4.16 -12.66 0.16
CA PRO A 95 3.66 -13.52 -0.89
C PRO A 95 4.49 -14.79 -1.06
N ALA A 96 3.82 -15.92 -1.34
CA ALA A 96 4.49 -17.22 -1.47
C ALA A 96 5.62 -17.24 -2.50
N THR A 97 5.50 -16.46 -3.58
CA THR A 97 6.54 -16.30 -4.60
C THR A 97 7.78 -15.57 -4.12
N GLU A 98 7.69 -14.77 -3.05
CA GLU A 98 8.82 -14.06 -2.47
C GLU A 98 9.50 -14.88 -1.37
N LEU A 99 8.80 -15.86 -0.78
CA LEU A 99 9.32 -16.71 0.30
C LEU A 99 10.54 -17.54 -0.11
N SER A 100 10.73 -17.80 -1.41
CA SER A 100 11.94 -18.46 -1.93
C SER A 100 13.22 -17.62 -1.74
N SER A 101 13.08 -16.29 -1.61
CA SER A 101 14.20 -15.37 -1.37
C SER A 101 14.65 -15.34 0.10
N PHE A 102 13.86 -15.95 1.00
CA PHE A 102 14.16 -16.03 2.44
C PHE A 102 14.83 -17.36 2.78
N ARG A 103 15.72 -17.32 3.77
CA ARG A 103 16.43 -18.51 4.25
C ARG A 103 15.47 -19.44 4.99
N PRO A 104 15.61 -20.76 4.83
CA PRO A 104 14.94 -21.73 5.69
C PRO A 104 15.57 -21.67 7.08
N CYS A 105 14.87 -20.97 7.95
CA CYS A 105 14.85 -21.13 9.39
C CYS A 105 13.38 -21.02 9.79
#